data_AF-A0A6J1Y359-F1
#
_entry.id   AF-A0A6J1Y359-F1
#
_cell.length_a   1.000
_cell.length_b   1.000
_cell.length_c   1.000
_cell.angle_alpha   90.00
_cell.angle_beta   90.00
_cell.angle_gamma   90.00
#
_symmetry.space_group_name_H-M   'P 1'
#
loop_
_entity.id
_entity.type
_entity.pdbx_description
1 polymer ?
#
loop_
_entity_poly.entity_id
_entity_poly.type
_entity_poly.pdbx_seq_one_letter_code
_entity_poly.pdbx_strand_id
1 'polypeptide(L)'
;MALEPACLGGAKALWPQQCPGGYPPDSHPPVPSAALGRYPLRFVLHAGRVARLCPRSTEPRWVLNVKRAVLSLLQGRPGASGPQTLEEVDVLGRCPTTYQPHGAWLLKTKDLGRCSLRRARSSLSSQALPGEEPGLASRLTCHQSFQAGILREASCTELDTVGPLSEKASAVHMRTLSSLVLLREMSLDPAVTGDQGWMWGPSEQT
;
A
#
# COMPACT_ATOMS: atom_id res chain seq x y z
N MET A 1 26.32 28.79 29.80
CA MET A 1 26.66 30.22 29.64
C MET A 1 27.40 30.31 28.31
N ALA A 2 26.62 30.44 27.24
CA ALA A 2 26.45 31.70 26.50
C ALA A 2 27.75 32.12 25.82
N LEU A 3 27.74 32.09 24.48
CA LEU A 3 28.11 33.19 23.59
C LEU A 3 28.10 32.69 22.12
N GLU A 4 27.06 33.05 21.39
CA GLU A 4 27.21 33.57 20.01
C GLU A 4 27.99 34.92 20.08
N PRO A 5 28.58 35.50 19.00
CA PRO A 5 28.05 35.61 17.62
C PRO A 5 29.18 35.47 16.54
N ALA A 6 29.09 35.72 15.23
CA ALA A 6 28.20 36.54 14.42
C ALA A 6 28.24 36.10 12.93
N CYS A 7 27.09 36.16 12.27
CA CYS A 7 26.99 36.30 10.82
C CYS A 7 27.25 37.77 10.42
N LEU A 8 28.09 38.00 9.41
CA LEU A 8 28.18 39.28 8.70
C LEU A 8 28.19 39.04 7.18
N GLY A 9 27.28 39.78 6.50
CA GLY A 9 27.12 39.87 5.04
C GLY A 9 26.08 38.88 4.52
N GLY A 10 24.92 39.25 3.96
CA GLY A 10 24.52 40.51 3.35
C GLY A 10 23.88 40.24 1.97
N ALA A 11 22.78 39.48 1.92
CA ALA A 11 21.77 39.51 0.84
C ALA A 11 20.56 38.64 1.23
N LYS A 12 19.35 39.15 0.96
CA LYS A 12 18.03 38.57 1.26
C LYS A 12 17.94 37.05 1.19
N ALA A 13 17.58 36.40 2.31
CA ALA A 13 17.05 35.04 2.34
C ALA A 13 15.69 35.03 3.05
N LEU A 14 14.62 34.82 2.29
CA LEU A 14 13.34 34.33 2.81
C LEU A 14 13.47 32.79 2.96
N TRP A 15 13.16 32.25 4.14
CA TRP A 15 12.75 30.87 4.53
C TRP A 15 13.12 29.65 3.62
N PRO A 16 13.53 28.49 4.21
CA PRO A 16 14.45 27.56 3.58
C PRO A 16 13.77 26.58 2.60
N GLN A 17 14.37 26.44 1.41
CA GLN A 17 14.04 25.38 0.47
C GLN A 17 14.98 24.18 0.67
N GLN A 18 14.34 23.02 0.89
CA GLN A 18 14.74 21.65 0.55
C GLN A 18 16.16 21.14 0.93
N CYS A 19 16.19 20.09 1.78
CA CYS A 19 17.28 19.13 1.79
C CYS A 19 17.29 18.32 0.47
N PRO A 20 18.40 18.28 -0.30
CA PRO A 20 18.45 17.53 -1.54
C PRO A 20 18.73 16.05 -1.23
N GLY A 21 17.71 15.21 -1.34
CA GLY A 21 17.87 13.77 -1.56
C GLY A 21 18.16 13.49 -3.03
N GLY A 22 19.27 14.00 -3.56
CA GLY A 22 19.74 13.71 -4.92
C GLY A 22 20.64 12.48 -4.92
N TYR A 23 20.33 11.50 -5.78
CA TYR A 23 21.31 10.45 -6.10
C TYR A 23 22.53 11.11 -6.79
N PRO A 24 23.76 10.62 -6.53
CA PRO A 24 24.95 11.15 -7.19
C PRO A 24 24.87 10.99 -8.72
N PRO A 25 25.50 11.90 -9.48
CA PRO A 25 25.34 12.02 -10.94
C PRO A 25 25.84 10.82 -11.76
N ASP A 26 26.58 9.87 -11.14
CA ASP A 26 27.21 8.74 -11.85
C ASP A 26 26.59 7.36 -11.54
N SER A 27 25.44 7.28 -10.86
CA SER A 27 24.74 6.00 -10.68
C SER A 27 23.60 5.85 -11.67
N HIS A 28 23.67 4.87 -12.57
CA HIS A 28 22.50 4.42 -13.32
C HIS A 28 21.34 4.17 -12.34
N PRO A 29 20.11 4.63 -12.65
CA PRO A 29 18.96 4.34 -11.80
C PRO A 29 18.86 2.81 -11.67
N PRO A 30 18.73 2.28 -10.44
CA PRO A 30 18.64 0.84 -10.26
C PRO A 30 17.44 0.32 -11.06
N VAL A 31 17.64 -0.80 -11.75
CA VAL A 31 16.57 -1.49 -12.46
C VAL A 31 15.38 -1.66 -11.50
N PRO A 32 14.13 -1.40 -11.92
CA PRO A 32 12.98 -1.39 -11.00
C PRO A 32 12.84 -2.68 -10.17
N SER A 33 13.17 -3.84 -10.76
CA SER A 33 13.21 -5.13 -10.08
C SER A 33 14.26 -5.18 -8.97
N ALA A 34 15.47 -4.66 -9.21
CA ALA A 34 16.52 -4.57 -8.22
C ALA A 34 16.12 -3.65 -7.05
N ALA A 35 15.44 -2.54 -7.34
CA ALA A 35 14.92 -1.63 -6.30
C ALA A 35 13.82 -2.29 -5.45
N LEU A 36 12.89 -3.02 -6.07
CA LEU A 36 11.83 -3.76 -5.37
C LEU A 36 12.37 -4.87 -4.48
N GLY A 37 13.33 -5.64 -4.96
CA GLY A 37 13.92 -6.77 -4.22
C GLY A 37 14.95 -6.38 -3.16
N ARG A 38 15.47 -5.13 -3.18
CA ARG A 38 16.64 -4.73 -2.38
C ARG A 38 16.47 -4.94 -0.87
N TYR A 39 15.29 -4.63 -0.33
CA TYR A 39 15.03 -4.74 1.10
C TYR A 39 13.74 -5.53 1.35
N PRO A 40 13.77 -6.62 2.15
CA PRO A 40 12.54 -7.33 2.50
C PRO A 40 11.66 -6.44 3.38
N LEU A 41 10.37 -6.35 3.07
CA LEU A 41 9.38 -5.69 3.93
C LEU A 41 8.86 -6.71 4.94
N ARG A 42 9.20 -6.53 6.21
CA ARG A 42 8.60 -7.31 7.30
C ARG A 42 7.23 -6.76 7.64
N PHE A 43 6.27 -7.64 7.89
CA PHE A 43 4.91 -7.27 8.26
C PHE A 43 4.30 -8.29 9.21
N VAL A 44 3.27 -7.87 9.93
CA VAL A 44 2.45 -8.75 10.77
C VAL A 44 1.11 -8.95 10.08
N LEU A 45 0.80 -10.20 9.75
CA LEU A 45 -0.51 -10.62 9.28
C LEU A 45 -1.24 -11.33 10.41
N HIS A 46 -2.38 -10.79 10.83
CA HIS A 46 -3.19 -11.36 11.89
C HIS A 46 -4.64 -11.50 11.41
N ALA A 47 -5.20 -12.71 11.49
CA ALA A 47 -6.56 -13.02 11.04
C ALA A 47 -6.88 -12.50 9.63
N GLY A 48 -5.94 -12.63 8.68
CA GLY A 48 -6.09 -12.16 7.30
C GLY A 48 -5.91 -10.65 7.10
N ARG A 49 -5.52 -9.90 8.14
CA ARG A 49 -5.36 -8.43 8.09
C ARG A 49 -3.92 -8.02 8.36
N VAL A 50 -3.44 -7.01 7.64
CA VAL A 50 -2.09 -6.44 7.87
C VAL A 50 -2.16 -5.50 9.06
N ALA A 51 -1.57 -5.90 10.17
CA ALA A 51 -1.62 -5.15 11.42
C ALA A 51 -0.46 -4.14 11.56
N ARG A 52 0.72 -4.48 11.01
CA ARG A 52 1.93 -3.67 11.13
C ARG A 52 2.85 -3.89 9.95
N LEU A 53 3.53 -2.83 9.52
CA LEU A 53 4.62 -2.85 8.53
C LEU A 53 5.90 -2.33 9.18
N CYS A 54 7.04 -2.91 8.82
CA CYS A 54 8.36 -2.46 9.23
C CYS A 54 9.22 -2.16 7.99
N PRO A 55 8.97 -1.01 7.31
CA PRO A 55 9.76 -0.61 6.15
C PRO A 55 11.14 -0.11 6.55
N ARG A 56 12.09 -0.17 5.62
CA ARG A 56 13.39 0.48 5.81
C ARG A 56 13.25 1.98 5.58
N SER A 57 13.83 2.82 6.44
CA SER A 57 13.73 4.29 6.35
C SER A 57 14.25 4.85 5.02
N THR A 58 15.23 4.17 4.42
CA THR A 58 15.85 4.54 3.14
C THR A 58 15.10 3.96 1.92
N GLU A 59 14.02 3.20 2.13
CA GLU A 59 13.26 2.62 1.03
C GLU A 59 12.46 3.70 0.29
N PRO A 60 12.60 3.83 -1.04
CA PRO A 60 11.82 4.81 -1.80
C PRO A 60 10.31 4.57 -1.63
N ARG A 61 9.54 5.66 -1.51
CA ARG A 61 8.08 5.59 -1.29
C ARG A 61 7.36 4.78 -2.36
N TRP A 62 7.77 4.89 -3.62
CA TRP A 62 7.16 4.15 -4.73
C TRP A 62 7.37 2.63 -4.58
N VAL A 63 8.57 2.20 -4.18
CA VAL A 63 8.88 0.78 -3.89
C VAL A 63 7.98 0.27 -2.78
N LEU A 64 7.89 1.03 -1.69
CA LEU A 64 7.06 0.67 -0.55
C LEU A 64 5.57 0.62 -0.91
N ASN A 65 5.09 1.51 -1.79
CA ASN A 65 3.70 1.49 -2.24
C ASN A 65 3.39 0.29 -3.15
N VAL A 66 4.32 -0.15 -3.99
CA VAL A 66 4.16 -1.41 -4.75
C VAL A 66 4.06 -2.60 -3.80
N LYS A 67 4.93 -2.67 -2.78
CA LYS A 67 4.86 -3.72 -1.75
C LYS A 67 3.55 -3.69 -0.98
N ARG A 68 3.08 -2.50 -0.58
CA ARG A 68 1.76 -2.33 0.04
C ARG A 68 0.64 -2.79 -0.86
N ALA A 69 0.69 -2.53 -2.17
CA ALA A 69 -0.31 -2.99 -3.12
C ALA A 69 -0.34 -4.53 -3.20
N VAL A 70 0.81 -5.21 -3.18
CA VAL A 70 0.86 -6.67 -3.08
C VAL A 70 0.24 -7.15 -1.75
N LEU A 71 0.56 -6.49 -0.64
CA LEU A 71 -0.05 -6.81 0.67
C LEU A 71 -1.56 -6.52 0.70
N SER A 72 -2.08 -5.55 -0.05
CA SER A 72 -3.53 -5.31 -0.21
C SER A 72 -4.27 -6.51 -0.79
N LEU A 73 -3.63 -7.26 -1.69
CA LEU A 73 -4.20 -8.50 -2.27
C LEU A 73 -4.25 -9.63 -1.24
N LEU A 74 -3.27 -9.68 -0.34
CA LEU A 74 -3.21 -10.64 0.77
C LEU A 74 -4.27 -10.37 1.85
N GLN A 75 -4.67 -9.11 2.03
CA GLN A 75 -5.67 -8.76 3.04
C GLN A 75 -7.06 -9.31 2.67
N GLY A 76 -7.64 -10.08 3.58
CA GLY A 76 -8.96 -10.68 3.44
C GLY A 76 -9.55 -11.05 4.80
N ARG A 77 -10.52 -11.96 4.78
CA ARG A 77 -11.22 -12.38 6.00
C ARG A 77 -11.52 -13.88 5.96
N PRO A 78 -10.50 -14.74 6.16
CA PRO A 78 -10.69 -16.18 6.13
C PRO A 78 -11.71 -16.60 7.20
N GLY A 79 -12.61 -17.53 6.84
CA GLY A 79 -13.63 -18.05 7.76
C GLY A 79 -14.75 -17.07 8.10
N ALA A 80 -14.95 -16.00 7.32
CA ALA A 80 -16.10 -15.12 7.49
C ALA A 80 -17.42 -15.91 7.34
N SER A 81 -18.29 -15.83 8.35
CA SER A 81 -19.58 -16.54 8.40
C SER A 81 -20.73 -15.80 7.72
N GLY A 82 -20.52 -14.55 7.32
CA GLY A 82 -21.51 -13.75 6.62
C GLY A 82 -20.96 -12.41 6.12
N PRO A 83 -21.78 -11.65 5.38
CA PRO A 83 -21.42 -10.32 4.89
C PRO A 83 -21.02 -9.38 6.02
N GLN A 84 -19.87 -8.69 5.88
CA GLN A 84 -19.51 -7.62 6.81
C GLN A 84 -18.74 -6.51 6.10
N THR A 85 -19.03 -5.27 6.49
CA THR A 85 -18.24 -4.10 6.11
C THR A 85 -17.34 -3.69 7.27
N LEU A 86 -16.05 -3.56 7.02
CA LEU A 86 -15.04 -3.15 7.99
C LEU A 86 -14.12 -2.09 7.37
N GLU A 87 -13.47 -1.28 8.22
CA GLU A 87 -12.38 -0.42 7.76
C GLU A 87 -11.15 -1.29 7.44
N GLU A 88 -10.58 -1.15 6.24
CA GLU A 88 -9.31 -1.75 5.82
C GLU A 88 -8.27 -0.65 5.57
N VAL A 89 -7.08 -0.78 6.17
CA VAL A 89 -5.94 0.10 5.92
C VAL A 89 -5.02 -0.56 4.91
N ASP A 90 -4.78 0.10 3.79
CA ASP A 90 -3.89 -0.42 2.75
C ASP A 90 -3.24 0.69 1.90
N VAL A 91 -2.76 0.38 0.69
CA VAL A 91 -2.12 1.39 -0.20
C VAL A 91 -3.07 2.54 -0.58
N LEU A 92 -4.40 2.34 -0.50
CA LEU A 92 -5.44 3.33 -0.75
C LEU A 92 -5.86 4.07 0.55
N GLY A 93 -5.14 3.84 1.65
CA GLY A 93 -5.42 4.39 2.97
C GLY A 93 -6.49 3.59 3.72
N ARG A 94 -7.24 4.26 4.59
CA ARG A 94 -8.43 3.71 5.27
C ARG A 94 -9.60 3.66 4.30
N CYS A 95 -10.15 2.47 4.06
CA CYS A 95 -11.25 2.24 3.14
C CYS A 95 -12.34 1.39 3.79
N PRO A 96 -13.63 1.79 3.73
CA PRO A 96 -14.73 0.88 4.05
C PRO A 96 -14.74 -0.26 3.01
N THR A 97 -14.56 -1.48 3.49
CA THR A 97 -14.38 -2.68 2.68
C THR A 97 -15.40 -3.72 3.07
N THR A 98 -16.16 -4.21 2.09
CA THR A 98 -17.18 -5.24 2.30
C THR A 98 -16.62 -6.60 1.91
N TYR A 99 -16.74 -7.57 2.80
CA TYR A 99 -16.40 -8.97 2.55
C TYR A 99 -17.68 -9.80 2.55
N GLN A 100 -17.89 -10.57 1.50
CA GLN A 100 -19.08 -11.42 1.31
C GLN A 100 -18.63 -12.84 0.97
N PRO A 101 -18.85 -13.82 1.87
CA PRO A 101 -18.59 -15.22 1.58
C PRO A 101 -19.54 -15.73 0.49
N HIS A 102 -18.98 -16.41 -0.51
CA HIS A 102 -19.68 -17.07 -1.61
C HIS A 102 -19.12 -18.49 -1.78
N GLY A 103 -19.59 -19.42 -0.94
CA GLY A 103 -19.10 -20.79 -0.92
C GLY A 103 -17.60 -20.85 -0.60
N ALA A 104 -16.81 -21.33 -1.56
CA ALA A 104 -15.34 -21.41 -1.44
C ALA A 104 -14.60 -20.08 -1.67
N TRP A 105 -15.31 -19.05 -2.14
CA TRP A 105 -14.74 -17.74 -2.48
C TRP A 105 -15.19 -16.66 -1.50
N LEU A 106 -14.36 -15.64 -1.36
CA LEU A 106 -14.66 -14.40 -0.65
C LEU A 106 -14.67 -13.26 -1.66
N LEU A 107 -15.81 -12.59 -1.79
CA LEU A 107 -15.94 -11.37 -2.57
C LEU A 107 -15.59 -10.18 -1.68
N LYS A 108 -14.52 -9.47 -2.02
CA LYS A 108 -14.07 -8.24 -1.36
C LYS A 108 -14.37 -7.05 -2.27
N THR A 109 -15.10 -6.05 -1.79
CA THR A 109 -15.40 -4.83 -2.55
C THR A 109 -15.04 -3.57 -1.78
N LYS A 110 -14.56 -2.55 -2.50
CA LYS A 110 -14.30 -1.21 -1.99
C LYS A 110 -14.88 -0.16 -2.92
N ASP A 111 -15.55 0.83 -2.34
CA ASP A 111 -15.84 2.09 -3.01
C ASP A 111 -14.63 3.02 -2.79
N LEU A 112 -13.87 3.26 -3.86
CA LEU A 112 -12.62 4.02 -3.77
C LEU A 112 -12.86 5.51 -3.61
N GLY A 113 -14.09 5.99 -3.89
CA GLY A 113 -14.52 7.34 -3.53
C GLY A 113 -14.58 7.58 -2.02
N ARG A 114 -14.67 6.51 -1.22
CA ARG A 114 -14.76 6.56 0.25
C ARG A 114 -13.45 6.26 0.97
N CYS A 115 -12.36 6.06 0.23
CA CYS A 115 -11.04 5.83 0.79
C CYS A 115 -10.34 7.14 1.20
N SER A 116 -9.60 7.12 2.32
CA SER A 116 -8.89 8.31 2.82
C SER A 116 -7.75 8.79 1.92
N LEU A 117 -7.09 7.89 1.19
CA LEU A 117 -6.10 8.25 0.19
C LEU A 117 -6.71 8.03 -1.19
N ARG A 118 -7.73 8.83 -1.49
CA ARG A 118 -8.25 8.94 -2.85
C ARG A 118 -7.10 9.35 -3.77
N ARG A 119 -6.92 8.66 -4.89
CA ARG A 119 -6.09 9.13 -6.00
C ARG A 119 -6.68 10.46 -6.50
N ALA A 120 -6.28 11.56 -5.88
CA ALA A 120 -6.74 12.90 -6.20
C ALA A 120 -6.01 13.39 -7.47
N ARG A 121 -6.65 13.17 -8.63
CA ARG A 121 -7.04 14.19 -9.63
C ARG A 121 -6.14 15.39 -10.00
N SER A 122 -4.84 15.44 -9.67
CA SER A 122 -4.09 16.70 -9.83
C SER A 122 -3.73 17.11 -11.28
N SER A 123 -4.02 16.31 -12.30
CA SER A 123 -3.67 16.66 -13.70
C SER A 123 -4.85 16.77 -14.68
N LEU A 124 -6.09 16.51 -14.24
CA LEU A 124 -7.29 16.57 -15.11
C LEU A 124 -8.36 17.55 -14.62
N SER A 125 -8.06 18.41 -13.63
CA SER A 125 -8.95 19.52 -13.27
C SER A 125 -8.86 20.61 -14.34
N SER A 126 -9.54 20.41 -15.48
CA SER A 126 -10.05 21.55 -16.24
C SER A 126 -11.09 22.28 -15.38
N GLN A 127 -11.14 23.61 -15.50
CA GLN A 127 -12.13 24.41 -14.78
C GLN A 127 -13.54 23.85 -15.03
N ALA A 128 -14.25 23.58 -13.94
CA ALA A 128 -15.65 23.21 -13.95
C ALA A 128 -16.45 24.20 -14.80
N LEU A 129 -17.06 23.75 -15.89
CA LEU A 129 -18.10 24.55 -16.54
C LEU A 129 -19.35 24.49 -15.65
N PRO A 130 -20.02 25.62 -15.37
CA PRO A 130 -21.24 25.60 -14.57
C PRO A 130 -22.30 24.73 -15.25
N GLY A 131 -22.64 23.60 -14.62
CA GLY A 131 -23.70 22.68 -15.07
C GLY A 131 -23.27 21.23 -15.30
N GLU A 132 -21.98 20.94 -15.48
CA GLU A 132 -21.49 19.59 -15.85
C GLU A 132 -20.18 19.27 -15.10
N GLU A 133 -20.27 18.81 -13.85
CA GLU A 133 -19.10 18.29 -13.13
C GLU A 133 -18.92 16.80 -13.45
N PRO A 134 -17.78 16.37 -14.03
CA PRO A 134 -17.56 14.96 -14.34
C PRO A 134 -17.62 14.11 -13.06
N GLY A 135 -18.62 13.23 -13.00
CA GLY A 135 -18.73 12.21 -11.97
C GLY A 135 -17.50 11.31 -12.02
N LEU A 136 -16.89 11.04 -10.86
CA LEU A 136 -15.90 9.97 -10.72
C LEU A 136 -16.52 8.86 -9.89
N ALA A 137 -16.74 7.73 -10.54
CA ALA A 137 -17.06 6.48 -9.86
C ALA A 137 -15.82 5.59 -9.94
N SER A 138 -15.31 5.15 -8.78
CA SER A 138 -14.14 4.29 -8.70
C SER A 138 -14.40 3.15 -7.73
N ARG A 139 -14.14 1.91 -8.16
CA ARG A 139 -14.48 0.70 -7.40
C ARG A 139 -13.41 -0.37 -7.57
N LEU A 140 -13.12 -1.07 -6.49
CA LEU A 140 -12.31 -2.29 -6.50
C LEU A 140 -13.19 -3.49 -6.15
N THR A 141 -13.07 -4.55 -6.93
CA THR A 141 -13.71 -5.85 -6.69
C THR A 141 -12.65 -6.94 -6.74
N CYS A 142 -12.59 -7.79 -5.72
CA CYS A 142 -11.64 -8.87 -5.60
C CYS A 142 -12.34 -10.20 -5.29
N HIS A 143 -11.93 -11.27 -5.96
CA HIS A 143 -12.32 -12.64 -5.67
C HIS A 143 -11.13 -13.34 -5.01
N GLN A 144 -11.32 -13.83 -3.79
CA GLN A 144 -10.27 -14.48 -3.00
C GLN A 144 -10.67 -15.90 -2.63
N SER A 145 -9.77 -16.87 -2.73
CA SER A 145 -9.97 -18.23 -2.22
C SER A 145 -9.03 -18.49 -1.04
N PHE A 146 -9.56 -19.19 -0.04
CA PHE A 146 -8.80 -19.55 1.16
C PHE A 146 -8.89 -21.05 1.42
N GLN A 147 -7.80 -21.63 1.90
CA GLN A 147 -7.75 -23.01 2.37
C GLN A 147 -7.00 -23.05 3.69
N ALA A 148 -7.61 -23.63 4.73
CA ALA A 148 -7.05 -23.65 6.08
C ALA A 148 -6.58 -22.26 6.59
N GLY A 149 -7.31 -21.20 6.20
CA GLY A 149 -6.97 -19.81 6.56
C GLY A 149 -5.89 -19.15 5.70
N ILE A 150 -5.25 -19.88 4.79
CA ILE A 150 -4.20 -19.38 3.89
C ILE A 150 -4.83 -18.95 2.56
N LEU A 151 -4.46 -17.77 2.06
CA LEU A 151 -4.90 -17.30 0.74
C LEU A 151 -4.28 -18.18 -0.36
N ARG A 152 -5.13 -18.75 -1.21
CA ARG A 152 -4.72 -19.52 -2.40
C ARG A 152 -4.62 -18.65 -3.63
N GLU A 153 -5.65 -17.83 -3.86
CA GLU A 153 -5.68 -16.91 -4.98
C GLU A 153 -6.43 -15.64 -4.61
N ALA A 154 -5.99 -14.51 -5.15
CA ALA A 154 -6.74 -13.27 -5.22
C ALA A 154 -6.70 -12.75 -6.65
N SER A 155 -7.86 -12.42 -7.21
CA SER A 155 -8.00 -11.74 -8.49
C SER A 155 -8.84 -10.49 -8.32
N CYS A 156 -8.27 -9.33 -8.62
CA CYS A 156 -8.87 -8.02 -8.38
C CYS A 156 -9.01 -7.24 -9.69
N THR A 157 -10.15 -6.57 -9.83
CA THR A 157 -10.42 -5.58 -10.87
C THR A 157 -10.73 -4.25 -10.20
N GLU A 158 -9.95 -3.24 -10.52
CA GLU A 158 -10.25 -1.85 -10.25
C GLU A 158 -10.83 -1.21 -11.50
N LEU A 159 -11.92 -0.45 -11.35
CA LEU A 159 -12.56 0.29 -12.42
C LEU A 159 -12.72 1.75 -11.99
N ASP A 160 -12.06 2.65 -12.70
CA ASP A 160 -12.21 4.09 -12.58
C ASP A 160 -13.00 4.60 -13.79
N THR A 161 -14.09 5.32 -13.54
CA THR A 161 -14.92 5.93 -14.58
C THR A 161 -14.97 7.43 -14.37
N VAL A 162 -14.57 8.19 -15.38
CA VAL A 162 -14.63 9.65 -15.40
C VAL A 162 -15.63 10.07 -16.46
N GLY A 163 -16.73 10.73 -16.08
CA GLY A 163 -17.61 11.34 -17.07
C GLY A 163 -18.97 11.79 -16.55
N PRO A 164 -19.80 12.38 -17.43
CA PRO A 164 -19.47 12.77 -18.81
C PRO A 164 -18.39 13.88 -18.85
N LEU A 165 -17.62 13.95 -19.94
CA LEU A 165 -16.53 14.95 -20.09
C LEU A 165 -16.99 16.19 -20.88
N SER A 166 -18.02 16.02 -21.72
CA SER A 166 -18.72 17.05 -22.50
C SER A 166 -20.00 16.42 -23.05
N GLU A 167 -20.95 17.22 -23.55
CA GLU A 167 -22.15 16.72 -24.25
C GLU A 167 -21.82 15.75 -25.40
N LYS A 168 -20.64 15.90 -26.03
CA LYS A 168 -20.18 15.06 -27.16
C LYS A 168 -19.17 14.00 -26.76
N ALA A 169 -18.62 14.05 -25.54
CA ALA A 169 -17.57 13.15 -25.07
C ALA A 169 -18.08 12.31 -23.90
N SER A 170 -18.27 11.02 -24.16
CA SER A 170 -18.71 10.03 -23.18
C SER A 170 -17.68 9.81 -22.06
N ALA A 171 -17.99 8.92 -21.12
CA ALA A 171 -17.12 8.60 -20.02
C ALA A 171 -15.85 7.84 -20.45
N VAL A 172 -14.73 8.16 -19.80
CA VAL A 172 -13.48 7.40 -19.89
C VAL A 172 -13.47 6.33 -18.80
N HIS A 173 -13.15 5.11 -19.17
CA HIS A 173 -13.00 3.99 -18.25
C HIS A 173 -11.53 3.54 -18.21
N MET A 174 -10.93 3.53 -17.01
CA MET A 174 -9.65 2.90 -16.75
C MET A 174 -9.89 1.63 -15.94
N ARG A 175 -9.28 0.53 -16.36
CA ARG A 175 -9.40 -0.78 -15.70
C ARG A 175 -8.01 -1.29 -15.33
N THR A 176 -7.81 -1.60 -14.05
CA THR A 176 -6.58 -2.22 -13.54
C THR A 176 -6.88 -3.64 -13.08
N LEU A 177 -6.02 -4.58 -13.46
CA LEU A 177 -6.12 -6.00 -13.09
C LEU A 177 -4.94 -6.36 -12.19
N SER A 178 -5.17 -7.15 -11.16
CA SER A 178 -4.11 -7.63 -10.27
C SER A 178 -4.43 -9.04 -9.79
N SER A 179 -3.44 -9.92 -9.81
CA SER A 179 -3.57 -11.30 -9.35
C SER A 179 -2.43 -11.71 -8.42
N LEU A 180 -2.74 -12.58 -7.47
CA LEU A 180 -1.78 -13.21 -6.58
C LEU A 180 -2.19 -14.68 -6.40
N VAL A 181 -1.28 -15.60 -6.66
CA VAL A 181 -1.53 -17.05 -6.58
C VAL A 181 -0.44 -17.70 -5.73
N LEU A 182 -0.85 -18.54 -4.78
CA LEU A 182 0.05 -19.37 -4.00
C LEU A 182 0.45 -20.59 -4.83
N LEU A 183 1.72 -20.61 -5.26
CA LEU A 183 2.25 -21.69 -6.08
C LEU A 183 2.67 -22.92 -5.27
N ARG A 184 3.31 -22.71 -4.13
CA ARG A 184 3.87 -23.79 -3.30
C ARG A 184 4.02 -23.35 -1.86
N GLU A 185 3.78 -24.28 -0.94
CA GLU A 185 4.18 -24.17 0.46
C GLU A 185 5.48 -24.95 0.68
N MET A 186 6.44 -24.34 1.36
CA MET A 186 7.70 -24.99 1.73
C MET A 186 7.70 -25.15 3.26
N SER A 187 8.06 -26.33 3.76
CA SER A 187 8.31 -26.54 5.19
C SER A 187 9.52 -25.72 5.61
N LEU A 188 9.42 -25.01 6.74
CA LEU A 188 10.58 -24.40 7.38
C LEU A 188 11.45 -25.54 7.93
N ASP A 189 12.65 -25.69 7.38
CA ASP A 189 13.64 -26.62 7.91
C ASP A 189 14.04 -26.14 9.32
N PRO A 190 13.89 -26.95 10.39
CA PRO A 190 14.17 -26.53 11.77
C PRO A 190 15.64 -26.08 11.99
N ALA A 191 16.53 -26.41 11.04
CA ALA A 191 17.93 -25.96 11.04
C ALA A 191 18.12 -24.45 10.82
N VAL A 192 17.13 -23.72 10.27
CA VAL A 192 17.23 -22.27 10.02
C VAL A 192 16.83 -21.43 11.25
N THR A 193 16.13 -22.03 12.22
CA THR A 193 15.69 -21.35 13.46
C THR A 193 16.67 -21.48 14.63
N GLY A 194 17.82 -22.12 14.42
CA GLY A 194 18.78 -22.46 15.47
C GLY A 194 19.98 -21.53 15.57
N ASP A 195 19.81 -20.22 15.56
CA ASP A 195 20.83 -19.30 16.09
C ASP A 195 20.24 -17.90 16.32
N GLN A 196 19.69 -17.64 17.52
CA GLN A 196 19.71 -16.36 18.27
C GLN A 196 19.08 -16.60 19.66
N GLY A 197 19.66 -17.53 20.41
CA GLY A 197 19.34 -17.78 21.82
C GLY A 197 20.43 -17.23 22.73
N TRP A 198 20.64 -15.91 22.74
CA TRP A 198 21.58 -15.29 23.68
C TRP A 198 20.91 -15.13 25.06
N MET A 199 21.21 -16.11 25.91
CA MET A 199 21.50 -16.01 27.36
C MET A 199 20.84 -14.87 28.16
N TRP A 200 19.84 -15.26 28.96
CA TRP A 200 19.66 -14.68 30.30
C TRP A 200 19.61 -15.84 31.30
N GLY A 201 20.75 -16.18 31.88
CA GLY A 201 20.80 -16.95 33.12
C GLY A 201 20.67 -16.00 34.32
N PRO A 202 19.93 -16.37 35.38
CA PRO A 202 19.85 -15.54 36.59
C PRO A 202 21.20 -15.55 37.32
N SER A 203 21.63 -14.38 37.78
CA SER A 203 22.78 -14.22 38.65
C SER A 203 22.44 -14.74 40.05
N GLU A 204 23.07 -15.84 40.47
CA GLU A 204 23.15 -16.19 41.90
C GLU A 204 24.00 -15.14 42.61
N GLN A 205 23.41 -14.50 43.63
CA GLN A 205 24.08 -13.60 44.55
C GLN A 205 24.47 -14.41 45.80
N THR A 206 25.78 -14.42 46.10
CA THR A 206 26.36 -14.91 47.36
C THR A 206 26.00 -13.99 48.51
#